data_AF-E5WZG8-F1
#
_entry.id   AF-E5WZG8-F1
#
_cell.length_a   1.000
_cell.length_b   1.000
_cell.length_c   1.000
_cell.angle_alpha   90.00
_cell.angle_beta   90.00
_cell.angle_gamma   90.00
#
_symmetry.space_group_name_H-M   'P 1'
#
loop_
_entity.id
_entity.type
_entity.pdbx_description
1 polymer ?
#
loop_
_entity_poly.entity_id
_entity_poly.type
_entity_poly.pdbx_seq_one_letter_code
_entity_poly.pdbx_strand_id
1 'polypeptide(L)' 'MAKEAGLSEQRLGRKNIFSPCAKISLMVLKAYTGFSDRQLVEHLNGNIHYQMFCGVMIDPSNPITN' A
#
# COMPACT_ATOMS: atom_id res chain seq x y z
N MET A 1 10.41 -1.38 -15.56
CA MET A 1 10.51 -2.09 -14.26
C MET A 1 9.24 -2.86 -13.89
N ALA A 2 8.02 -2.33 -13.99
CA ALA A 2 6.79 -3.10 -13.66
C ALA A 2 6.41 -4.22 -14.66
N LYS A 3 6.80 -4.08 -15.94
CA LYS A 3 6.38 -4.99 -17.03
C LYS A 3 7.10 -6.35 -17.04
N GLU A 4 8.26 -6.46 -16.39
CA GLU A 4 9.08 -7.69 -16.34
C GLU A 4 8.61 -8.68 -15.26
N ALA A 5 7.80 -8.25 -14.28
CA ALA A 5 7.39 -9.09 -13.16
C ALA A 5 6.12 -9.91 -13.41
N GLY A 6 5.52 -9.86 -14.62
CA GLY A 6 4.32 -10.65 -14.95
C GLY A 6 3.05 -10.27 -14.16
N LEU A 7 3.04 -9.13 -13.48
CA LEU A 7 1.92 -8.69 -12.63
C LEU A 7 0.90 -7.93 -13.48
N SER A 8 0.28 -8.64 -14.41
CA SER A 8 -0.79 -8.11 -15.27
C SER A 8 -2.07 -7.90 -14.45
N GLU A 9 -2.64 -6.70 -14.50
CA GLU A 9 -3.91 -6.35 -13.85
C GLU A 9 -5.10 -6.98 -14.58
N GLN A 10 -5.41 -8.26 -14.32
CA GLN A 10 -6.69 -8.85 -14.72
C GLN A 10 -7.82 -8.37 -13.81
N ARG A 11 -8.80 -7.68 -14.40
CA ARG A 11 -9.87 -6.96 -13.69
C ARG A 11 -11.15 -7.79 -13.60
N LEU A 12 -11.36 -8.43 -12.45
CA LEU A 12 -12.67 -8.74 -11.85
C LEU A 12 -12.53 -8.59 -10.32
N GLY A 13 -13.08 -7.53 -9.73
CA GLY A 13 -12.98 -7.22 -8.29
C GLY A 13 -12.94 -5.71 -7.97
N ARG A 14 -12.96 -5.37 -6.68
CA ARG A 14 -12.82 -3.99 -6.18
C ARG A 14 -11.51 -3.39 -6.73
N LYS A 15 -11.53 -2.14 -7.19
CA LYS A 15 -10.35 -1.47 -7.77
C LYS A 15 -9.16 -1.62 -6.83
N ASN A 16 -8.06 -2.18 -7.34
CA ASN A 16 -6.82 -2.24 -6.59
C ASN A 16 -6.23 -0.84 -6.48
N ILE A 17 -6.26 -0.28 -5.28
CA ILE A 17 -5.64 1.02 -4.96
C ILE A 17 -4.11 0.92 -4.85
N PHE A 18 -3.59 -0.29 -4.63
CA PHE A 18 -2.17 -0.54 -4.48
C PHE A 18 -1.60 -1.31 -5.67
N SER A 19 -0.46 -0.83 -6.16
CA SER A 19 0.35 -1.59 -7.10
C SER A 19 0.85 -2.90 -6.47
N PRO A 20 1.24 -3.90 -7.27
CA PRO A 20 1.82 -5.13 -6.74
C PRO A 20 3.04 -4.90 -5.84
N CYS A 21 3.93 -3.96 -6.22
CA CYS A 21 5.07 -3.57 -5.38
C CYS A 21 4.61 -2.96 -4.05
N ALA A 22 3.64 -2.05 -4.09
CA ALA A 22 3.09 -1.44 -2.88
C ALA A 22 2.53 -2.50 -1.92
N LYS A 23 1.85 -3.54 -2.42
CA LYS A 23 1.36 -4.65 -1.58
C LYS A 23 2.49 -5.41 -0.89
N ILE A 24 3.59 -5.68 -1.59
CA ILE A 24 4.76 -6.34 -1.01
C ILE A 24 5.39 -5.43 0.04
N SER A 25 5.59 -4.15 -0.27
CA SER A 25 6.10 -3.16 0.69
C SER A 25 5.21 -3.07 1.94
N LEU A 26 3.88 -3.14 1.78
CA LEU A 26 2.93 -3.17 2.90
C LEU A 26 3.08 -4.42 3.78
N MET A 27 3.26 -5.60 3.15
CA MET A 27 3.53 -6.84 3.89
C MET A 27 4.85 -6.75 4.66
N VAL A 28 5.91 -6.22 4.05
CA VAL A 28 7.21 -6.00 4.70
C VAL A 28 7.09 -5.01 5.85
N LEU A 29 6.43 -3.87 5.62
CA LEU A 29 6.24 -2.84 6.64
C LEU A 29 5.46 -3.40 7.85
N LYS A 30 4.37 -4.12 7.60
CA LYS A 30 3.57 -4.76 8.66
C LYS A 30 4.41 -5.74 9.49
N ALA A 31 5.20 -6.59 8.84
CA ALA A 31 6.06 -7.56 9.53
C ALA A 31 7.19 -6.90 10.32
N TYR A 32 7.78 -5.82 9.80
CA TYR A 32 8.86 -5.09 10.45
C TYR A 32 8.39 -4.31 11.69
N THR A 33 7.20 -3.72 11.64
CA THR A 33 6.68 -2.89 12.75
C THR A 33 5.81 -3.66 13.74
N GLY A 34 5.29 -4.83 13.36
CA GLY A 34 4.30 -5.57 14.16
C GLY A 34 2.92 -4.91 14.20
N PHE A 35 2.59 -4.04 13.24
CA PHE A 35 1.29 -3.37 13.21
C PHE A 35 0.12 -4.31 12.94
N SER A 36 -1.00 -4.06 13.62
CA SER A 36 -2.32 -4.53 13.17
C SER A 36 -2.73 -3.86 11.85
N ASP A 37 -3.68 -4.42 11.11
CA ASP A 37 -4.19 -3.82 9.87
C ASP A 37 -4.75 -2.41 10.09
N ARG A 38 -5.38 -2.17 11.24
CA ARG A 38 -5.86 -0.84 11.63
C ARG A 38 -4.71 0.14 11.83
N GLN A 39 -3.68 -0.25 12.57
CA GLN A 39 -2.51 0.61 12.80
C GLN A 39 -1.74 0.88 11.51
N LEU A 40 -1.65 -0.11 10.63
CA LEU A 40 -1.00 0.04 9.32
C LEU A 40 -1.70 1.12 8.49
N VAL A 41 -3.03 1.07 8.41
CA VAL A 41 -3.82 2.09 7.68
C VAL A 41 -3.67 3.48 8.31
N GLU A 42 -3.72 3.58 9.64
CA GLU A 42 -3.54 4.85 10.35
C GLU A 42 -2.17 5.47 10.05
N HIS A 43 -1.10 4.67 10.12
CA HIS A 43 0.24 5.15 9.85
C HIS A 43 0.48 5.42 8.35
N LEU A 44 -0.13 4.67 7.43
CA LEU A 44 -0.05 5.01 6.01
C LEU A 44 -0.69 6.36 5.72
N ASN A 45 -1.84 6.67 6.33
CA ASN A 45 -2.52 7.94 6.11
C ASN A 45 -1.72 9.13 6.66
N GLY A 46 -0.98 8.96 7.76
CA GLY A 46 -0.30 10.06 8.46
C GLY A 46 1.23 10.13 8.32
N ASN A 47 1.90 9.07 7.87
CA ASN A 47 3.36 8.99 7.87
C ASN A 47 3.94 9.00 6.44
N ILE A 48 4.51 10.14 6.06
CA ILE A 48 5.10 10.35 4.73
C ILE A 48 6.25 9.36 4.43
N HIS A 49 7.00 8.91 5.44
CA HIS A 49 8.09 7.95 5.23
C HIS A 49 7.55 6.57 4.81
N TYR A 50 6.43 6.14 5.40
CA TYR A 50 5.80 4.89 5.03
C TYR A 50 5.11 4.98 3.66
N GLN A 51 4.54 6.14 3.34
CA GLN A 51 4.03 6.41 1.99
C GLN A 51 5.14 6.32 0.93
N MET A 52 6.28 6.96 1.17
CA MET A 52 7.46 6.88 0.29
C MET A 52 7.98 5.44 0.17
N PHE A 53 8.09 4.71 1.27
CA PHE A 53 8.54 3.32 1.26
C PHE A 53 7.61 2.39 0.46
N CYS A 54 6.29 2.57 0.60
CA CYS A 54 5.30 1.81 -0.14
C CYS A 54 5.10 2.30 -1.58
N GLY A 55 5.71 3.43 -1.97
CA GLY A 55 5.53 4.04 -3.28
C GLY A 55 4.08 4.49 -3.52
N VAL A 56 3.42 5.00 -2.47
CA VAL A 56 2.03 5.48 -2.51
C VAL A 56 2.00 6.95 -2.13
N MET A 57 1.04 7.70 -2.69
CA MET A 57 0.76 9.07 -2.30
C MET A 57 -0.71 9.12 -1.91
N ILE A 58 -0.98 9.34 -0.63
CA ILE A 58 -2.35 9.36 -0.11
C ILE A 58 -2.75 10.83 0.04
N ASP A 59 -3.87 11.18 -0.59
CA ASP A 59 -4.46 12.49 -0.44
C ASP A 59 -5.03 12.62 0.98
N PRO A 60 -4.62 13.62 1.78
CA PRO A 60 -5.08 13.77 3.15
C PRO A 60 -6.59 14.06 3.25
N SER A 61 -7.21 14.58 2.19
CA SER A 61 -8.66 14.76 2.11
C SER A 61 -9.42 13.47 1.76
N ASN A 62 -8.74 12.45 1.24
CA ASN A 62 -9.29 11.15 0.88
C ASN A 62 -8.41 10.01 1.44
N PRO A 63 -8.39 9.82 2.78
CA PRO A 63 -7.56 8.82 3.42
C PRO A 63 -8.01 7.39 3.08
N ILE A 64 -7.09 6.44 3.22
CA ILE A 64 -7.38 5.01 3.08
C ILE A 64 -8.21 4.55 4.28
N THR A 65 -9.26 3.79 4.01
CA THR A 65 -10.10 3.14 5.00
C THR A 65 -9.84 1.63 5.02
N ASN A 66 -10.07 0.98 6.17
CA ASN A 66 -10.14 -0.49 6.24
C ASN A 66 -11.36 -1.02 5.46
#